data_AF-A0A659Q3D2-F1
#
_entry.id   AF-A0A659Q3D2-F1
#
_cell.length_a   1.000
_cell.length_b   1.000
_cell.length_c   1.000
_cell.angle_alpha   90.00
_cell.angle_beta   90.00
_cell.angle_gamma   90.00
#
_symmetry.space_group_name_H-M   'P 1'
#
loop_
_entity.id
_entity.type
_entity.pdbx_description
1 polymer ?
#
loop_
_entity_poly.entity_id
_entity_poly.type
_entity_poly.pdbx_seq_one_letter_code
_entity_poly.pdbx_strand_id
1 'polypeptide(L)'
;MKIRVFMATVLLLISHCVFSATSLPHIVILATGGTIAGTAANNTQTAGYKSGELGVQTLINAVPEMNNIARVDGEQVANIGSENMTSDIILKLSQKVNALLARDDVDGVVITHGTDTLDETAYFLNLTVKSDKPVVFTAAMRPASAISADGAMNLLEAVTVAADPNAKGRGVMVGLNLSLLRI
;
A
#
# COMPACT_ATOMS: atom_id res chain seq x y z
N MET A 1 -29.92 -44.36 28.11
CA MET A 1 -29.35 -44.23 26.75
C MET A 1 -29.42 -42.81 26.15
N LYS A 2 -30.02 -41.80 26.82
CA LYS A 2 -30.19 -40.44 26.25
C LYS A 2 -29.16 -39.38 26.70
N ILE A 3 -28.42 -39.62 27.78
CA ILE A 3 -27.44 -38.64 28.34
C ILE A 3 -26.09 -38.68 27.62
N ARG A 4 -25.64 -39.85 27.18
CA ARG A 4 -24.34 -40.00 26.48
C ARG A 4 -24.33 -39.39 25.08
N VAL A 5 -25.48 -39.34 24.41
CA VAL A 5 -25.61 -38.74 23.07
C VAL A 5 -25.55 -37.20 23.15
N PHE A 6 -26.11 -36.60 24.20
CA PHE A 6 -26.13 -35.15 24.37
C PHE A 6 -24.74 -34.56 24.70
N MET A 7 -23.92 -35.30 25.43
CA MET A 7 -22.57 -34.88 25.80
C MET A 7 -21.57 -34.98 24.62
N ALA A 8 -21.82 -35.88 23.67
CA ALA A 8 -21.02 -36.02 22.45
C ALA A 8 -21.30 -34.89 21.43
N THR A 9 -22.54 -34.39 21.34
CA THR A 9 -22.88 -33.26 20.47
C THR A 9 -22.35 -31.92 20.99
N VAL A 10 -22.29 -31.73 22.31
CA VAL A 10 -21.71 -30.51 22.91
C VAL A 10 -20.19 -30.47 22.73
N LEU A 11 -19.50 -31.63 22.80
CA LEU A 11 -18.05 -31.69 22.54
C LEU A 11 -17.69 -31.42 21.06
N LEU A 12 -18.57 -31.80 20.11
CA LEU A 12 -18.35 -31.55 18.68
C LEU A 12 -18.49 -30.06 18.31
N LEU A 13 -19.28 -29.30 19.06
CA LEU A 13 -19.50 -27.86 18.80
C LEU A 13 -18.36 -26.97 19.31
N ILE A 14 -17.56 -27.43 20.28
CA ILE A 14 -16.43 -26.66 20.85
C ILE A 14 -15.17 -26.75 19.98
N SER A 15 -15.08 -27.73 19.06
CA SER A 15 -13.89 -27.92 18.19
C SER A 15 -13.76 -26.93 17.01
N HIS A 16 -14.71 -26.01 16.81
CA HIS A 16 -14.66 -25.04 15.71
C HIS A 16 -14.11 -23.66 16.11
N CYS A 17 -13.76 -23.44 17.38
CA CYS A 17 -12.95 -22.28 17.75
C CYS A 17 -11.47 -22.58 17.52
N VAL A 18 -11.09 -22.71 16.25
CA VAL A 18 -9.69 -22.53 15.87
C VAL A 18 -9.41 -21.04 16.08
N PHE A 19 -8.71 -20.73 17.16
CA PHE A 19 -8.04 -19.45 17.34
C PHE A 19 -7.00 -19.36 16.21
N SER A 20 -7.39 -18.82 15.06
CA SER A 20 -6.42 -18.42 14.06
C SER A 20 -5.63 -17.30 14.70
N ALA A 21 -4.36 -17.53 15.02
CA ALA A 21 -3.45 -16.42 15.20
C ALA A 21 -3.49 -15.65 13.89
N THR A 22 -4.24 -14.55 13.83
CA THR A 22 -4.32 -13.72 12.63
C THR A 22 -2.94 -13.13 12.44
N SER A 23 -2.18 -13.72 11.53
CA SER A 23 -0.96 -13.12 11.03
C SER A 23 -1.30 -11.74 10.50
N LEU A 24 -0.44 -10.76 10.76
CA LEU A 24 -0.61 -9.43 10.19
C LEU A 24 -0.77 -9.53 8.66
N PRO A 25 -1.67 -8.74 8.05
CA PRO A 25 -1.87 -8.76 6.61
C PRO A 25 -0.55 -8.45 5.90
N HIS A 26 -0.32 -9.12 4.77
CA HIS A 26 0.88 -8.91 3.98
C HIS A 26 0.64 -7.84 2.92
N ILE A 27 1.31 -6.71 3.07
CA ILE A 27 1.22 -5.56 2.17
C ILE A 27 2.55 -5.38 1.43
N VAL A 28 2.47 -5.31 0.10
CA VAL A 28 3.65 -5.03 -0.73
C VAL A 28 3.62 -3.57 -1.19
N ILE A 29 4.68 -2.83 -0.91
CA ILE A 29 4.88 -1.46 -1.39
C ILE A 29 5.63 -1.50 -2.72
N LEU A 30 4.99 -1.01 -3.78
CA LEU A 30 5.60 -0.79 -5.09
C LEU A 30 6.01 0.67 -5.23
N ALA A 31 7.31 0.95 -5.26
CA ALA A 31 7.81 2.31 -5.41
C ALA A 31 8.04 2.70 -6.88
N THR A 32 7.50 3.84 -7.30
CA THR A 32 7.75 4.41 -8.64
C THR A 32 8.55 5.72 -8.60
N GLY A 33 8.76 6.30 -7.42
CA GLY A 33 9.53 7.53 -7.19
C GLY A 33 8.66 8.63 -6.61
N GLY A 34 8.62 9.77 -7.29
CA GLY A 34 7.87 10.95 -6.86
C GLY A 34 8.54 11.74 -5.72
N THR A 35 7.86 12.80 -5.32
CA THR A 35 8.28 13.70 -4.23
C THR A 35 8.39 13.00 -2.89
N ILE A 36 7.55 11.97 -2.62
CA ILE A 36 7.64 11.15 -1.41
C ILE A 36 9.01 10.46 -1.27
N ALA A 37 9.66 10.17 -2.39
CA ALA A 37 11.02 9.65 -2.48
C ALA A 37 12.06 10.74 -2.86
N GLY A 38 11.67 12.01 -2.85
CA GLY A 38 12.53 13.12 -3.25
C GLY A 38 13.38 13.67 -2.11
N THR A 39 14.52 14.27 -2.46
CA THR A 39 15.41 14.94 -1.52
C THR A 39 15.80 16.33 -2.00
N ALA A 40 16.00 17.23 -1.05
CA ALA A 40 16.43 18.61 -1.26
C ALA A 40 17.77 18.87 -0.54
N ALA A 41 18.46 19.94 -0.92
CA ALA A 41 19.75 20.29 -0.35
C ALA A 41 19.67 20.77 1.12
N ASN A 42 18.52 21.30 1.54
CA ASN A 42 18.26 21.69 2.92
C ASN A 42 16.79 21.42 3.29
N ASN A 43 16.49 21.50 4.59
CA ASN A 43 15.20 21.11 5.14
C ASN A 43 14.09 22.17 4.99
N THR A 44 14.40 23.41 4.60
CA THR A 44 13.38 24.43 4.30
C THR A 44 13.01 24.48 2.82
N GLN A 45 13.75 23.78 1.98
CA GLN A 45 13.51 23.71 0.55
C GLN A 45 12.37 22.74 0.23
N THR A 46 11.21 23.29 -0.09
CA THR A 46 9.99 22.55 -0.48
C THR A 46 9.71 22.59 -1.98
N ALA A 47 10.59 23.16 -2.79
CA ALA A 47 10.50 23.24 -4.26
C ALA A 47 11.89 23.09 -4.91
N GLY A 48 11.93 22.76 -6.20
CA GLY A 48 13.21 22.58 -6.93
C GLY A 48 14.09 21.46 -6.37
N TYR A 49 13.48 20.47 -5.73
CA TYR A 49 14.13 19.25 -5.24
C TYR A 49 14.21 18.21 -6.37
N LYS A 50 14.92 17.11 -6.11
CA LYS A 50 14.97 15.98 -7.05
C LYS A 50 14.01 14.89 -6.58
N SER A 51 13.00 14.59 -7.39
CA SER A 51 12.04 13.51 -7.15
C SER A 51 12.67 12.14 -7.44
N GLY A 52 12.25 11.10 -6.73
CA GLY A 52 12.70 9.74 -6.98
C GLY A 52 14.21 9.53 -6.73
N GLU A 53 14.71 9.92 -5.56
CA GLU A 53 16.10 9.69 -5.14
C GLU A 53 16.21 8.53 -4.14
N LEU A 54 15.23 8.41 -3.23
CA LEU A 54 15.21 7.40 -2.19
C LEU A 54 14.64 6.08 -2.71
N GLY A 55 15.29 4.97 -2.35
CA GLY A 55 14.78 3.64 -2.64
C GLY A 55 13.64 3.24 -1.70
N VAL A 56 12.84 2.25 -2.11
CA VAL A 56 11.69 1.74 -1.36
C VAL A 56 12.05 1.35 0.09
N GLN A 57 13.19 0.70 0.30
CA GLN A 57 13.59 0.28 1.65
C GLN A 57 13.88 1.47 2.57
N THR A 58 14.39 2.58 2.03
CA THR A 58 14.59 3.82 2.79
C THR A 58 13.25 4.39 3.25
N LEU A 59 12.23 4.36 2.39
CA LEU A 59 10.87 4.81 2.75
C LEU A 59 10.25 3.91 3.82
N ILE A 60 10.38 2.59 3.69
CA ILE A 60 9.88 1.61 4.67
C ILE A 60 10.56 1.81 6.03
N ASN A 61 11.89 1.92 6.04
CA ASN A 61 12.66 2.09 7.27
C ASN A 61 12.41 3.43 7.97
N ALA A 62 11.93 4.44 7.23
CA ALA A 62 11.56 5.73 7.81
C ALA A 62 10.23 5.68 8.60
N VAL A 63 9.42 4.62 8.42
CA VAL A 63 8.11 4.46 9.08
C VAL A 63 7.98 3.05 9.68
N PRO A 64 8.80 2.70 10.69
CA PRO A 64 8.80 1.37 11.30
C PRO A 64 7.46 1.00 11.95
N GLU A 65 6.62 1.97 12.28
CA GLU A 65 5.29 1.81 12.88
C GLU A 65 4.35 0.95 12.03
N MET A 66 4.56 0.90 10.71
CA MET A 66 3.79 0.04 9.80
C MET A 66 3.87 -1.45 10.18
N ASN A 67 4.97 -1.89 10.80
CA ASN A 67 5.17 -3.28 11.22
C ASN A 67 4.24 -3.71 12.36
N ASN A 68 3.57 -2.76 13.04
CA ASN A 68 2.54 -3.05 14.03
C ASN A 68 1.18 -3.35 13.37
N ILE A 69 1.04 -3.04 12.08
CA ILE A 69 -0.23 -3.07 11.32
C ILE A 69 -0.21 -4.18 10.27
N ALA A 70 0.93 -4.34 9.58
CA ALA A 70 1.09 -5.24 8.45
C ALA A 70 2.50 -5.85 8.44
N ARG A 71 2.63 -7.03 7.82
CA ARG A 71 3.93 -7.47 7.30
C ARG A 71 4.18 -6.71 6.00
N VAL A 72 5.26 -5.96 5.92
CA VAL A 72 5.53 -5.07 4.79
C VAL A 72 6.77 -5.50 4.02
N ASP A 73 6.59 -5.80 2.74
CA ASP A 73 7.69 -6.01 1.79
C ASP A 73 7.72 -4.85 0.78
N GLY A 74 8.89 -4.55 0.20
CA GLY A 74 9.07 -3.44 -0.74
C GLY A 74 9.70 -3.89 -2.06
N GLU A 75 9.17 -3.40 -3.18
CA GLU A 75 9.77 -3.59 -4.51
C GLU A 75 9.90 -2.26 -5.26
N GLN A 76 11.07 -2.02 -5.86
CA GLN A 76 11.28 -0.86 -6.72
C GLN A 76 10.80 -1.17 -8.14
N VAL A 77 9.86 -0.39 -8.66
CA VAL A 77 9.34 -0.52 -10.04
C VAL A 77 10.00 0.50 -10.97
N ALA A 78 10.11 1.73 -10.49
CA ALA A 78 10.76 2.87 -11.13
C ALA A 78 11.26 3.84 -10.04
N ASN A 79 12.06 4.84 -10.39
CA ASN A 79 12.46 5.89 -9.45
C ASN A 79 12.58 7.23 -10.20
N ILE A 80 11.43 7.81 -10.53
CA ILE A 80 11.31 8.97 -11.42
C ILE A 80 10.31 10.00 -10.88
N GLY A 81 10.36 11.22 -11.42
CA GLY A 81 9.24 12.16 -11.34
C GLY A 81 8.04 11.65 -12.13
N SER A 82 6.82 11.88 -11.61
CA SER A 82 5.57 11.41 -12.21
C SER A 82 5.30 12.02 -13.59
N GLU A 83 5.82 13.22 -13.86
CA GLU A 83 5.81 13.87 -15.16
C GLU A 83 6.56 13.09 -16.26
N ASN A 84 7.46 12.18 -15.86
CA ASN A 84 8.20 11.30 -16.76
C ASN A 84 7.61 9.88 -16.82
N MET A 85 6.44 9.67 -16.23
CA MET A 85 5.76 8.37 -16.26
C MET A 85 5.33 8.04 -17.70
N THR A 86 5.68 6.85 -18.18
CA THR A 86 5.33 6.40 -19.54
C THR A 86 4.31 5.27 -19.49
N SER A 87 3.56 5.09 -20.59
CA SER A 87 2.60 3.99 -20.71
C SER A 87 3.23 2.61 -20.50
N ASP A 88 4.49 2.43 -20.89
CA ASP A 88 5.23 1.17 -20.68
C ASP A 88 5.46 0.91 -19.18
N ILE A 89 5.82 1.94 -18.40
CA ILE A 89 6.00 1.82 -16.96
C ILE A 89 4.65 1.58 -16.27
N ILE A 90 3.59 2.29 -16.67
CA ILE A 90 2.23 2.11 -16.14
C ILE A 90 1.72 0.69 -16.44
N LEU A 91 1.94 0.19 -17.65
CA LEU A 91 1.56 -1.17 -18.04
C LEU A 91 2.32 -2.21 -17.21
N LYS A 92 3.64 -2.04 -17.06
CA LYS A 92 4.46 -2.89 -16.20
C LYS A 92 3.99 -2.87 -14.74
N LEU A 93 3.62 -1.70 -14.23
CA LEU A 93 3.08 -1.54 -12.88
C LEU A 93 1.77 -2.30 -12.72
N SER A 94 0.81 -2.12 -13.64
CA SER A 94 -0.48 -2.83 -13.62
C SER A 94 -0.30 -4.37 -13.69
N GLN A 95 0.60 -4.85 -14.55
CA GLN A 95 0.92 -6.29 -14.64
C GLN A 95 1.51 -6.81 -13.33
N LYS A 96 2.41 -6.07 -12.71
CA LYS A 96 3.02 -6.44 -11.43
C LYS A 96 2.00 -6.45 -10.29
N VAL A 97 1.11 -5.46 -10.22
CA VAL A 97 0.02 -5.45 -9.23
C VAL A 97 -0.88 -6.67 -9.40
N ASN A 98 -1.30 -6.99 -10.63
CA ASN A 98 -2.10 -8.19 -10.89
C ASN A 98 -1.38 -9.47 -10.46
N ALA A 99 -0.09 -9.60 -10.77
CA ALA A 99 0.71 -10.77 -10.39
C ALA A 99 0.83 -10.90 -8.87
N LEU A 100 1.03 -9.80 -8.14
CA LEU A 100 1.08 -9.81 -6.68
C LEU A 100 -0.26 -10.17 -6.05
N LEU A 101 -1.35 -9.55 -6.50
CA LEU A 101 -2.68 -9.77 -5.92
C LEU A 101 -3.25 -11.15 -6.25
N ALA A 102 -2.75 -11.83 -7.28
CA ALA A 102 -3.07 -13.23 -7.57
C ALA A 102 -2.47 -14.22 -6.57
N ARG A 103 -1.47 -13.82 -5.77
CA ARG A 103 -0.87 -14.68 -4.76
C ARG A 103 -1.74 -14.73 -3.50
N ASP A 104 -1.93 -15.91 -2.93
CA ASP A 104 -2.69 -16.09 -1.70
C ASP A 104 -2.02 -15.45 -0.47
N ASP A 105 -0.70 -15.27 -0.52
CA ASP A 105 0.08 -14.72 0.57
C ASP A 105 0.18 -13.19 0.57
N VAL A 106 -0.43 -12.48 -0.40
CA VAL A 106 -0.46 -11.01 -0.48
C VAL A 106 -1.89 -10.53 -0.27
N ASP A 107 -2.10 -9.65 0.72
CA ASP A 107 -3.42 -9.16 1.10
C ASP A 107 -3.78 -7.82 0.45
N GLY A 108 -2.78 -7.02 0.08
CA GLY A 108 -2.97 -5.72 -0.56
C GLY A 108 -1.66 -5.13 -1.10
N VAL A 109 -1.79 -4.06 -1.90
CA VAL A 109 -0.66 -3.35 -2.49
C VAL A 109 -0.76 -1.85 -2.20
N VAL A 110 0.36 -1.24 -1.81
CA VAL A 110 0.53 0.20 -1.74
C VAL A 110 1.47 0.66 -2.86
N ILE A 111 1.19 1.77 -3.50
CA ILE A 111 2.02 2.32 -4.58
C ILE A 111 2.47 3.72 -4.17
N THR A 112 3.78 3.93 -4.02
CA THR A 112 4.33 5.28 -3.83
C THR A 112 4.58 5.91 -5.20
N HIS A 113 3.99 7.08 -5.42
CA HIS A 113 3.97 7.75 -6.72
C HIS A 113 4.27 9.26 -6.58
N GLY A 114 4.60 9.91 -7.69
CA GLY A 114 4.61 11.38 -7.77
C GLY A 114 3.19 11.93 -7.95
N THR A 115 2.94 13.16 -7.51
CA THR A 115 1.60 13.76 -7.45
C THR A 115 1.06 14.17 -8.81
N ASP A 116 1.93 14.53 -9.76
CA ASP A 116 1.55 15.26 -10.97
C ASP A 116 0.70 14.44 -11.95
N THR A 117 0.91 13.11 -11.99
CA THR A 117 0.19 12.16 -12.86
C THR A 117 -0.35 10.95 -12.07
N LEU A 118 -0.54 11.15 -10.76
CA LEU A 118 -1.03 10.11 -9.86
C LEU A 118 -2.43 9.63 -10.26
N ASP A 119 -3.31 10.58 -10.54
CA ASP A 119 -4.70 10.36 -10.92
C ASP A 119 -4.81 9.56 -12.23
N GLU A 120 -4.02 9.89 -13.24
CA GLU A 120 -3.96 9.16 -14.51
C GLU A 120 -3.56 7.69 -14.30
N THR A 121 -2.48 7.46 -13.54
CA THR A 121 -1.96 6.12 -13.27
C THR A 121 -2.92 5.32 -12.41
N ALA A 122 -3.52 5.94 -11.38
CA ALA A 122 -4.49 5.30 -10.52
C ALA A 122 -5.76 4.92 -11.30
N TYR A 123 -6.24 5.78 -12.20
CA TYR A 123 -7.39 5.49 -13.05
C TYR A 123 -7.12 4.35 -14.02
N PHE A 124 -5.92 4.32 -14.63
CA PHE A 124 -5.52 3.19 -15.47
C PHE A 124 -5.52 1.87 -14.69
N LEU A 125 -4.99 1.85 -13.47
CA LEU A 125 -4.99 0.64 -12.64
C LEU A 125 -6.40 0.26 -12.19
N ASN A 126 -7.29 1.22 -11.94
CA ASN A 126 -8.69 0.96 -11.59
C ASN A 126 -9.41 0.15 -12.68
N LEU A 127 -9.07 0.39 -13.95
CA LEU A 127 -9.65 -0.32 -15.09
C LEU A 127 -8.98 -1.68 -15.37
N THR A 128 -7.69 -1.83 -15.01
CA THR A 128 -6.85 -2.94 -15.47
C THR A 128 -6.52 -3.98 -14.40
N VAL A 129 -6.61 -3.65 -13.10
CA VAL A 129 -6.43 -4.59 -12.01
C VAL A 129 -7.66 -5.50 -11.88
N LYS A 130 -7.43 -6.82 -11.84
CA LYS A 130 -8.46 -7.87 -11.79
C LYS A 130 -8.46 -8.58 -10.44
N SER A 131 -8.58 -7.81 -9.37
CA SER A 131 -8.64 -8.31 -7.99
C SER A 131 -9.50 -7.39 -7.13
N ASP A 132 -10.18 -7.97 -6.14
CA ASP A 132 -10.90 -7.22 -5.11
C ASP A 132 -10.00 -6.85 -3.92
N LYS A 133 -8.74 -7.30 -3.90
CA LYS A 133 -7.78 -6.93 -2.85
C LYS A 133 -7.42 -5.44 -2.96
N PRO A 134 -7.15 -4.74 -1.84
CA PRO A 134 -6.94 -3.31 -1.86
C PRO A 134 -5.69 -2.90 -2.66
N VAL A 135 -5.83 -1.84 -3.46
CA VAL A 135 -4.73 -1.13 -4.11
C VAL A 135 -4.82 0.34 -3.71
N VAL A 136 -3.81 0.83 -3.00
CA VAL A 136 -3.79 2.20 -2.46
C VAL A 136 -2.58 2.95 -3.00
N PHE A 137 -2.83 4.00 -3.77
CA PHE A 137 -1.80 4.97 -4.13
C PHE A 137 -1.56 5.93 -2.99
N THR A 138 -0.31 6.35 -2.83
CA THR A 138 0.08 7.43 -1.95
C THR A 138 1.23 8.23 -2.54
N ALA A 139 1.39 9.46 -2.06
CA ALA A 139 2.39 10.42 -2.52
C ALA A 139 2.66 11.44 -1.41
N ALA A 140 3.47 12.45 -1.72
CA ALA A 140 3.74 13.57 -0.82
C ALA A 140 3.86 14.85 -1.62
N MET A 141 3.44 15.98 -1.04
CA MET A 141 3.63 17.31 -1.63
C MET A 141 4.99 17.91 -1.28
N ARG A 142 5.65 17.42 -0.21
CA ARG A 142 6.98 17.88 0.23
C ARG A 142 8.00 16.74 0.14
N PRO A 143 9.27 17.04 -0.25
CA PRO A 143 10.31 16.04 -0.30
C PRO A 143 10.59 15.48 1.10
N ALA A 144 11.11 14.25 1.17
CA ALA A 144 11.35 13.56 2.44
C ALA A 144 12.32 14.29 3.38
N SER A 145 13.20 15.14 2.84
CA SER A 145 14.15 15.95 3.61
C SER A 145 13.56 17.24 4.19
N ALA A 146 12.34 17.63 3.80
CA ALA A 146 11.74 18.89 4.22
C ALA A 146 11.19 18.83 5.65
N ILE A 147 11.19 19.98 6.34
CA ILE A 147 10.47 20.17 7.59
C ILE A 147 8.98 19.90 7.35
N SER A 148 8.37 19.14 8.26
CA SER A 148 6.96 18.77 8.19
C SER A 148 6.59 18.08 6.87
N ALA A 149 7.47 17.19 6.39
CA ALA A 149 7.18 16.31 5.26
C ALA A 149 5.94 15.45 5.55
N ASP A 150 5.05 15.35 4.58
CA ASP A 150 3.77 14.63 4.68
C ASP A 150 3.87 13.14 4.30
N GLY A 151 4.95 12.75 3.61
CA GLY A 151 5.11 11.41 3.05
C GLY A 151 5.10 10.27 4.06
N ALA A 152 5.71 10.44 5.24
CA ALA A 152 5.76 9.38 6.25
C ALA A 152 4.37 9.02 6.79
N MET A 153 3.56 10.04 7.10
CA MET A 153 2.20 9.84 7.59
C MET A 153 1.29 9.29 6.47
N ASN A 154 1.39 9.86 5.26
CA ASN A 154 0.61 9.37 4.12
C ASN A 154 0.92 7.88 3.81
N LEU A 155 2.18 7.46 3.91
CA LEU A 155 2.58 6.06 3.72
C LEU A 155 2.00 5.14 4.80
N LEU A 156 2.08 5.56 6.07
CA LEU A 156 1.48 4.83 7.18
C LEU A 156 -0.03 4.64 6.99
N GLU A 157 -0.74 5.71 6.61
CA GLU A 157 -2.16 5.69 6.32
C GLU A 157 -2.49 4.76 5.15
N ALA A 158 -1.72 4.83 4.06
CA ALA A 158 -1.94 3.97 2.90
C ALA A 158 -1.77 2.49 3.23
N VAL A 159 -0.75 2.12 4.02
CA VAL A 159 -0.57 0.75 4.50
C VAL A 159 -1.70 0.34 5.43
N THR A 160 -2.16 1.23 6.30
CA THR A 160 -3.30 0.97 7.20
C THR A 160 -4.58 0.67 6.40
N VAL A 161 -4.86 1.46 5.36
CA VAL A 161 -6.02 1.23 4.49
C VAL A 161 -5.86 -0.06 3.69
N ALA A 162 -4.67 -0.34 3.15
CA ALA A 162 -4.43 -1.56 2.37
C ALA A 162 -4.55 -2.84 3.23
N ALA A 163 -4.28 -2.73 4.54
CA ALA A 163 -4.42 -3.78 5.53
C ALA A 163 -5.86 -4.00 6.03
N ASP A 164 -6.78 -3.06 5.82
CA ASP A 164 -8.15 -3.14 6.33
C ASP A 164 -9.01 -4.09 5.46
N PRO A 165 -9.61 -5.16 6.04
CA PRO A 165 -10.54 -6.03 5.31
C PRO A 165 -11.72 -5.29 4.66
N ASN A 166 -12.15 -4.17 5.23
CA ASN A 166 -13.25 -3.34 4.70
C ASN A 166 -12.86 -2.55 3.45
N ALA A 167 -11.58 -2.50 3.09
CA ALA A 167 -11.08 -1.82 1.90
C ALA A 167 -11.23 -2.67 0.62
N LYS A 168 -11.56 -3.97 0.75
CA LYS A 168 -11.78 -4.88 -0.38
C LYS A 168 -12.95 -4.43 -1.27
N GLY A 169 -12.82 -4.63 -2.57
CA GLY A 169 -13.85 -4.35 -3.56
C GLY A 169 -14.18 -2.86 -3.75
N ARG A 170 -13.37 -1.95 -3.20
CA ARG A 170 -13.58 -0.49 -3.35
C ARG A 170 -12.97 0.09 -4.62
N GLY A 171 -12.32 -0.73 -5.45
CA GLY A 171 -11.52 -0.26 -6.58
C GLY A 171 -10.18 0.31 -6.11
N VAL A 172 -9.47 0.99 -7.00
CA VAL A 172 -8.24 1.69 -6.65
C VAL A 172 -8.55 2.94 -5.83
N MET A 173 -7.75 3.17 -4.79
CA MET A 173 -7.90 4.31 -3.89
C MET A 173 -6.63 5.15 -3.84
N VAL A 174 -6.76 6.41 -3.45
CA VAL A 174 -5.66 7.34 -3.21
C VAL A 174 -5.75 7.84 -1.78
N GLY A 175 -4.70 7.61 -0.99
CA GLY A 175 -4.57 8.07 0.39
C GLY A 175 -3.56 9.21 0.50
N LEU A 176 -4.06 10.42 0.81
CA LEU A 176 -3.26 11.63 1.01
C LEU A 176 -3.89 12.50 2.11
N ASN A 177 -3.09 12.99 3.05
CA ASN A 177 -3.51 13.98 4.04
C ASN A 177 -4.81 13.58 4.78
N LEU A 178 -4.83 12.38 5.39
CA LEU A 178 -5.98 11.84 6.13
C LEU A 178 -7.26 11.69 5.29
N SER A 179 -7.17 11.79 3.97
CA SER A 179 -8.29 11.65 3.05
C SER A 179 -8.10 10.42 2.18
N LEU A 180 -9.18 9.66 2.02
CA LEU A 180 -9.23 8.50 1.13
C LEU A 180 -10.17 8.80 -0.02
N LEU A 181 -9.61 8.89 -1.23
CA LEU A 181 -10.36 9.12 -2.46
C LEU A 181 -10.49 7.81 -3.22
N ARG A 182 -11.69 7.54 -3.71
CA ARG A 182 -11.95 6.45 -4.65
C ARG A 182 -11.81 6.98 -6.07
N ILE A 183 -11.11 6.24 -6.92
CA ILE A 183 -10.88 6.56 -8.34
C ILE A 183 -12.02 6.05 -9.23
#